data_AF-A0A419K6H8-F1
#
_entry.id   AF-A0A419K6H8-F1
#
_cell.length_a   1.000
_cell.length_b   1.000
_cell.length_c   1.000
_cell.angle_alpha   90.00
_cell.angle_beta   90.00
_cell.angle_gamma   90.00
#
_symmetry.space_group_name_H-M   'P 1'
#
loop_
_entity.id
_entity.type
_entity.pdbx_description
1 polymer ?
#
loop_
_entity_poly.entity_id
_entity_poly.type
_entity_poly.pdbx_seq_one_letter_code
_entity_poly.pdbx_strand_id
1 'polypeptide(L)'
;MASKDQVIGALIFLVCVVVAIGYVVILVAPSTVEFLLPWVAWNPESVRFWAVAIVVLIAFLAVMFIGAWIGWTMATTPPPKPIEELELEEEEGEEKKEEEKPSEEAKAEKEEKED
;
A
#
# COMPACT_ATOMS: atom_id res chain seq x y z
N MET A 1 -31.68 3.41 3.15
CA MET A 1 -30.71 2.32 3.39
C MET A 1 -29.38 2.81 2.87
N ALA A 2 -28.41 3.10 3.74
CA ALA A 2 -27.08 3.50 3.27
C ALA A 2 -26.45 2.31 2.53
N SER A 3 -25.83 2.55 1.37
CA SER A 3 -25.10 1.49 0.68
C SER A 3 -23.97 1.00 1.59
N LYS A 4 -23.63 -0.29 1.48
CA LYS A 4 -22.59 -0.91 2.30
C LYS A 4 -21.27 -0.13 2.18
N ASP A 5 -20.99 0.37 0.98
CA ASP A 5 -19.82 1.20 0.68
C ASP A 5 -19.88 2.58 1.33
N GLN A 6 -21.06 3.21 1.40
CA GLN A 6 -21.23 4.49 2.11
C GLN A 6 -21.06 4.32 3.62
N VAL A 7 -21.50 3.19 4.19
CA VAL A 7 -21.28 2.87 5.60
C VAL A 7 -19.79 2.69 5.88
N ILE A 8 -19.08 1.95 5.04
CA ILE A 8 -17.63 1.76 5.18
C ILE A 8 -16.89 3.10 5.08
N GLY A 9 -17.21 3.92 4.07
CA GLY A 9 -16.61 5.25 3.90
C GLY A 9 -16.90 6.18 5.09
N ALA A 10 -18.14 6.20 5.58
CA ALA A 10 -18.52 7.02 6.74
C ALA A 10 -17.83 6.55 8.03
N LEU A 11 -17.66 5.24 8.21
CA LEU A 11 -17.00 4.67 9.37
C LEU A 11 -15.51 5.03 9.39
N ILE A 12 -14.82 4.90 8.24
CA ILE A 12 -13.42 5.30 8.10
C ILE A 12 -13.26 6.81 8.35
N PHE A 13 -14.12 7.64 7.74
CA PHE A 13 -14.09 9.09 7.96
C PHE A 13 -14.26 9.45 9.44
N LEU A 14 -15.23 8.83 10.12
CA LEU A 14 -15.46 9.08 11.54
C LEU A 14 -14.24 8.69 12.38
N VAL A 15 -13.62 7.54 12.10
CA VAL A 15 -12.38 7.12 12.76
C VAL A 15 -11.27 8.14 12.54
N CYS A 16 -11.05 8.59 11.30
CA CYS A 16 -10.04 9.61 10.99
C CYS A 16 -10.29 10.92 11.74
N VAL A 17 -11.55 11.38 11.79
CA VAL A 17 -11.93 12.60 12.52
C VAL A 17 -11.66 12.45 14.02
N VAL A 18 -12.04 11.32 14.62
CA VAL A 18 -11.79 11.04 16.03
C VAL A 18 -10.29 11.00 16.34
N VAL A 19 -9.49 10.34 15.49
CA VAL A 19 -8.03 10.31 15.64
C VAL A 19 -7.42 11.70 15.52
N ALA A 20 -7.88 12.50 14.55
CA ALA A 20 -7.40 13.88 14.37
C ALA A 20 -7.72 14.76 15.60
N ILE A 21 -8.94 14.69 16.11
CA ILE A 21 -9.35 15.43 17.32
C ILE A 21 -8.52 14.95 18.52
N GLY A 22 -8.39 13.63 18.71
CA GLY A 22 -7.58 13.05 19.79
C GLY A 22 -6.13 13.52 19.75
N TYR A 23 -5.51 13.53 18.56
CA TYR A 23 -4.15 14.03 18.37
C TYR A 23 -4.01 15.52 18.75
N VAL A 24 -4.94 16.36 18.30
CA VAL A 24 -4.95 17.80 18.65
C VAL A 24 -5.11 18.00 20.15
N VAL A 25 -6.02 17.26 20.80
CA VAL A 25 -6.24 17.35 22.25
C VAL A 25 -4.98 16.95 23.02
N ILE A 26 -4.29 15.88 22.63
CA ILE A 26 -3.04 15.44 23.25
C ILE A 26 -1.94 16.52 23.13
N LEU A 27 -1.86 17.21 21.99
CA LEU A 27 -0.88 18.29 21.80
C LEU A 27 -1.21 19.56 22.59
N VAL A 28 -2.48 19.96 22.61
CA VAL A 28 -2.92 21.21 23.26
C VAL A 28 -2.99 21.07 24.78
N ALA A 29 -3.47 19.93 25.28
CA ALA A 29 -3.70 19.67 26.69
C ALA A 29 -3.08 18.33 27.12
N PRO A 30 -1.74 18.22 27.21
CA PRO A 30 -1.06 16.97 27.55
C PRO A 30 -1.40 16.45 28.96
N SER A 31 -1.90 17.31 29.86
CA SER A 31 -2.41 16.93 31.18
C SER A 31 -3.65 16.02 31.12
N THR A 32 -4.39 16.03 30.00
CA THR A 32 -5.52 15.10 29.80
C THR A 32 -5.05 13.65 29.71
N VAL A 33 -3.82 13.41 29.25
CA VAL A 33 -3.23 12.08 29.13
C VAL A 33 -2.86 11.54 30.51
N GLU A 34 -2.40 12.41 31.41
CA GLU A 34 -2.12 12.08 32.82
C GLU A 34 -3.41 11.68 33.56
N PHE A 35 -4.53 12.37 33.29
CA PHE A 35 -5.83 12.00 33.84
C PHE A 35 -6.37 10.67 33.28
N LEU A 36 -6.12 10.38 31.98
CA LEU A 36 -6.61 9.17 31.32
C LEU A 36 -5.78 7.92 31.67
N LEU A 37 -4.46 8.07 31.85
CA LEU A 37 -3.54 7.01 32.27
C LEU A 37 -2.77 7.40 33.55
N PRO A 38 -3.45 7.46 34.71
CA PRO A 38 -2.82 7.84 35.98
C PRO A 38 -1.82 6.80 36.51
N TRP A 39 -1.81 5.59 35.95
CA TRP A 39 -0.88 4.51 36.34
C TRP A 39 0.47 4.57 35.63
N VAL A 40 0.67 5.53 34.72
CA VAL A 40 1.92 5.71 33.98
C VAL A 40 2.45 7.10 34.31
N ALA A 41 3.71 7.19 34.74
CA ALA A 41 4.36 8.46 35.01
C ALA A 41 4.75 9.13 33.68
N TRP A 42 3.87 9.99 33.16
CA TRP A 42 4.14 10.77 31.95
C TRP A 42 4.67 12.16 32.32
N ASN A 43 5.72 12.61 31.63
CA ASN A 43 6.10 14.03 31.63
C ASN A 43 5.38 14.74 30.47
N PRO A 44 4.61 15.82 30.70
CA PRO A 44 3.80 16.47 29.66
C PRO A 44 4.64 17.00 28.49
N GLU A 45 5.86 17.47 28.75
CA GLU A 45 6.80 17.87 27.71
C GLU A 45 7.27 16.68 26.85
N SER A 46 7.55 15.54 27.49
CA SER A 46 7.92 14.31 26.78
C SER A 46 6.77 13.79 25.93
N VAL A 47 5.52 13.85 26.41
CA VAL A 47 4.34 13.43 25.64
C VAL A 47 4.20 14.24 24.36
N ARG A 48 4.31 15.57 24.46
CA ARG A 48 4.23 16.48 23.30
C ARG A 48 5.33 16.20 22.29
N PHE A 49 6.57 16.07 22.77
CA PHE A 49 7.71 15.76 21.91
C PHE A 49 7.49 14.44 21.17
N TRP A 50 7.14 13.37 21.89
CA TRP A 50 6.92 12.05 21.30
C TRP A 50 5.72 12.01 20.37
N ALA A 51 4.62 12.71 20.67
CA ALA A 51 3.45 12.78 19.80
C ALA A 51 3.81 13.36 18.42
N VAL A 52 4.56 14.46 18.38
CA VAL A 52 5.03 15.05 17.13
C VAL A 52 6.11 14.18 16.48
N ALA A 53 7.07 13.69 17.27
CA ALA A 53 8.19 12.90 16.78
C ALA A 53 7.73 11.62 16.09
N ILE A 54 6.72 10.92 16.60
CA ILE A 54 6.20 9.69 15.98
C ILE A 54 5.61 9.98 14.60
N VAL A 55 4.77 11.02 14.46
CA VAL A 55 4.16 11.37 13.17
C VAL A 55 5.23 11.74 12.14
N VAL A 56 6.19 12.58 12.54
CA VAL A 56 7.30 12.99 11.68
C VAL A 56 8.20 11.80 11.33
N LEU A 57 8.48 10.91 12.29
CA LEU A 57 9.29 9.71 12.09
C LEU A 57 8.63 8.77 11.08
N ILE A 58 7.32 8.52 11.19
CA ILE A 58 6.58 7.68 10.23
C ILE A 58 6.66 8.29 8.82
N ALA A 59 6.42 9.60 8.69
CA ALA A 59 6.53 10.29 7.40
C ALA A 59 7.96 10.19 6.83
N PHE A 60 8.98 10.41 7.67
CA PHE A 60 10.38 10.28 7.28
C PHE A 60 10.75 8.86 6.85
N LEU A 61 10.34 7.85 7.61
CA LEU A 61 10.55 6.44 7.27
C LEU A 61 9.86 6.05 5.99
N ALA A 62 8.65 6.55 5.72
CA ALA A 62 7.97 6.31 4.45
C ALA A 62 8.78 6.85 3.26
N VAL A 63 9.30 8.08 3.36
CA VAL A 63 10.16 8.68 2.32
C VAL A 63 11.47 7.91 2.18
N MET A 64 12.14 7.56 3.28
CA MET A 64 13.37 6.77 3.26
C MET A 64 13.16 5.38 2.69
N PHE A 65 12.03 4.74 3.00
CA PHE A 65 11.69 3.43 2.46
C PHE A 65 11.50 3.50 0.94
N ILE A 66 10.82 4.52 0.43
CA ILE A 66 10.69 4.73 -1.03
C ILE A 66 12.07 4.94 -1.66
N GLY A 67 12.92 5.80 -1.09
CA GLY A 67 14.27 6.05 -1.59
C GLY A 67 15.14 4.78 -1.58
N ALA A 68 15.08 4.01 -0.49
CA ALA A 68 15.78 2.74 -0.37
C ALA A 68 15.26 1.71 -1.38
N TRP A 69 13.95 1.65 -1.62
CA TRP A 69 13.35 0.77 -2.61
C TRP A 69 13.80 1.13 -4.04
N ILE A 70 13.77 2.42 -4.40
CA ILE A 70 14.25 2.88 -5.71
C ILE A 70 15.75 2.57 -5.86
N GLY A 71 16.55 2.90 -4.85
CA GLY A 71 17.99 2.59 -4.84
C GLY A 71 18.27 1.09 -4.96
N TRP A 72 17.48 0.25 -4.29
CA TRP A 72 17.54 -1.20 -4.40
C TRP A 72 17.25 -1.66 -5.83
N THR A 73 16.16 -1.17 -6.45
CA THR A 73 15.82 -1.56 -7.83
C THR A 73 16.91 -1.18 -8.82
N MET A 74 17.51 0.02 -8.73
CA MET A 74 18.62 0.43 -9.61
C MET A 74 19.90 -0.40 -9.40
N ALA A 75 20.20 -0.79 -8.16
CA ALA A 75 21.35 -1.64 -7.85
C ALA A 75 21.18 -3.07 -8.39
N THR A 76 19.93 -3.56 -8.44
CA THR A 76 19.60 -4.92 -8.89
C THR A 76 19.20 -5.01 -10.37
N THR A 77 19.10 -3.89 -11.08
CA THR A 77 18.87 -3.88 -12.54
C THR A 77 20.22 -3.91 -13.26
N PRO A 78 20.65 -5.06 -13.82
CA PRO A 78 21.77 -5.07 -14.75
C PRO A 78 21.40 -4.19 -15.97
N PRO A 79 22.38 -3.46 -16.53
CA PRO A 79 22.15 -2.55 -17.64
C PRO A 79 21.39 -3.26 -18.77
N PRO A 80 20.34 -2.64 -19.32
CA PRO A 80 19.56 -3.24 -20.40
C PRO A 80 20.50 -3.64 -21.54
N LYS A 81 20.39 -4.90 -21.96
CA LYS A 81 21.17 -5.42 -23.09
C LYS A 81 20.83 -4.64 -24.37
N PRO A 82 21.79 -4.46 -25.29
CA PRO A 82 21.57 -3.83 -26.59
C PRO A 82 20.43 -4.50 -27.34
N ILE A 83 19.65 -3.68 -28.04
CA ILE A 83 18.34 -3.98 -28.63
C ILE A 83 18.42 -4.98 -29.81
N GLU A 84 19.62 -5.40 -30.20
CA GLU A 84 19.87 -6.34 -31.31
C GLU A 84 19.58 -7.81 -30.95
N GLU A 85 19.60 -8.20 -29.66
CA GLU A 85 19.29 -9.58 -29.23
C GLU A 85 17.79 -9.82 -29.00
N LEU A 86 16.99 -8.76 -28.81
CA LEU A 86 15.55 -8.86 -28.47
C LEU A 86 14.64 -8.99 -29.72
N GLU A 87 14.99 -8.36 -30.84
CA GLU A 87 14.22 -8.51 -32.10
C GLU A 87 14.29 -9.94 -32.65
N LEU A 88 15.42 -10.64 -32.42
CA LEU A 88 15.63 -12.02 -32.89
C LEU A 88 14.85 -13.06 -32.06
N GLU A 89 14.57 -12.76 -30.79
CA GLU A 89 13.81 -13.63 -29.88
C GLU A 89 12.28 -13.42 -30.02
N GLU A 90 11.84 -12.25 -30.50
CA GLU A 90 10.43 -11.93 -30.77
C GLU A 90 9.92 -12.62 -32.05
N GLU A 91 10.74 -12.71 -33.11
CA GLU A 91 10.40 -13.49 -34.33
C GLU A 91 10.24 -15.00 -34.03
N GLU A 92 11.10 -15.62 -33.21
CA GLU A 92 10.96 -17.04 -32.83
C GLU A 92 9.77 -17.31 -31.89
N GLY A 93 9.33 -16.30 -31.13
CA GLY A 93 8.23 -16.39 -30.18
C GLY A 93 6.83 -16.30 -30.82
N GLU A 94 6.70 -15.56 -31.92
CA GLU A 94 5.42 -15.40 -32.63
C GLU A 94 5.05 -16.65 -33.45
N GLU A 95 6.02 -17.32 -34.10
CA GLU A 95 5.74 -18.55 -34.87
C GLU A 95 5.20 -19.69 -34.01
N LYS A 96 5.67 -19.83 -32.75
CA LYS A 96 5.18 -20.87 -31.84
C LYS A 96 3.78 -20.62 -31.28
N LYS A 97 3.32 -19.36 -31.26
CA LYS A 97 2.07 -18.98 -30.58
C LYS A 97 0.84 -19.08 -31.50
N GLU A 98 1.04 -19.19 -32.81
CA GLU A 98 -0.04 -19.36 -33.78
C GLU A 98 -0.48 -20.83 -33.94
N GLU A 99 0.40 -21.81 -33.71
CA GLU A 99 0.05 -23.23 -33.87
C GLU A 99 -0.83 -23.80 -32.73
N GLU A 100 -0.84 -23.19 -31.53
CA GLU A 100 -1.49 -23.77 -30.34
C GLU A 100 -2.97 -23.39 -30.15
N LYS A 101 -3.46 -22.34 -30.81
CA LYS A 101 -4.81 -21.78 -30.57
C LYS A 101 -6.01 -22.52 -31.18
N PRO A 102 -5.94 -23.26 -32.31
CA PRO A 102 -7.15 -23.86 -32.89
C PRO A 102 -7.74 -25.08 -32.16
N SER A 103 -7.07 -25.65 -31.14
CA SER A 103 -7.48 -26.95 -30.56
C SER A 103 -8.31 -26.85 -29.28
N GLU A 104 -8.22 -25.74 -28.53
CA GLU A 104 -8.82 -25.64 -27.19
C GLU A 104 -10.26 -25.09 -27.20
N GLU A 105 -10.60 -24.21 -28.14
CA GLU A 105 -11.96 -23.63 -28.24
C GLU A 105 -13.04 -24.66 -28.64
N ALA A 106 -12.67 -25.72 -29.36
CA ALA A 106 -13.63 -26.75 -29.79
C ALA A 106 -14.06 -27.73 -28.67
N LYS A 107 -13.35 -27.76 -27.53
CA LYS A 107 -13.66 -28.66 -26.40
C LYS A 107 -14.54 -28.01 -25.35
N ALA A 108 -14.39 -26.70 -25.11
CA ALA A 108 -15.17 -25.99 -24.10
C ALA A 108 -16.66 -25.84 -24.47
N GLU A 109 -16.99 -25.72 -25.76
CA GLU A 109 -18.38 -25.48 -26.19
C GLU A 109 -19.28 -26.74 -26.15
N LYS A 110 -18.70 -27.93 -25.93
CA LYS A 110 -19.49 -29.18 -25.79
C LYS A 110 -19.87 -29.53 -24.35
N GLU A 111 -19.15 -29.03 -23.35
CA GLU A 111 -19.46 -29.32 -21.93
C GLU A 111 -20.57 -28.42 -21.37
N GLU A 112 -20.80 -27.22 -21.91
CA GLU A 112 -21.82 -26.29 -21.36
C GLU A 112 -23.27 -26.58 -21.80
N LYS A 113 -23.49 -27.62 -22.63
CA LYS A 113 -24.84 -27.95 -23.16
C LYS A 113 -25.50 -29.20 -22.56
N GLU A 114 -24.88 -29.87 -21.59
CA GLU A 114 -25.42 -31.11 -21.00
C GLU A 114 -25.73 -31.07 -19.49
N ASP A 115 -25.69 -29.89 -18.84
CA ASP A 115 -26.12 -29.70 -17.44
C ASP A 115 -27.39 -28.84 -17.29
#